data_AF-A0A7S3NQJ4-F1
#
_entry.id   AF-A0A7S3NQJ4-F1
#
_cell.length_a   1.000
_cell.length_b   1.000
_cell.length_c   1.000
_cell.angle_alpha   90.00
_cell.angle_beta   90.00
_cell.angle_gamma   90.00
#
_symmetry.space_group_name_H-M   'P 1'
#
loop_
_entity.id
_entity.type
_entity.pdbx_description
1 polymer ?
#
loop_
_entity_poly.entity_id
_entity_poly.type
_entity_poly.pdbx_seq_one_letter_code
_entity_poly.pdbx_strand_id
1 'polypeptide(L)'
;DLPNAYPTKDQVLSAIKKLGLNLTDRIVLYGQPHMDMSMTRAYHILHAYGFTDVTVLDGGLLKFTQDGYPTCPGIDYTGPASQVEDLADPSPYLIQMDEIIEFAEGKKPNMQLIDARGEQS
;
A
#
# COMPACT_ATOMS: atom_id res chain seq x y z
N ASP A 1 0.83 -12.76 16.79
CA ASP A 1 0.72 -11.81 15.69
C ASP A 1 2.09 -11.37 15.22
N LEU A 2 2.33 -11.43 13.90
CA LEU A 2 3.52 -10.85 13.30
C LEU A 2 3.33 -9.32 13.21
N PRO A 3 4.33 -8.50 13.60
CA PRO A 3 4.25 -7.07 13.39
C PRO A 3 4.07 -6.76 11.90
N ASN A 4 3.17 -5.83 11.57
CA ASN A 4 2.90 -5.38 10.20
C ASN A 4 2.39 -6.47 9.23
N ALA A 5 1.67 -7.48 9.74
CA ALA A 5 0.95 -8.43 8.90
C ALA A 5 0.15 -7.72 7.79
N TYR A 6 0.03 -8.39 6.64
CA TYR A 6 -0.75 -7.87 5.52
C TYR A 6 -2.21 -7.68 5.97
N PRO A 7 -2.85 -6.52 5.68
CA PRO A 7 -4.19 -6.28 6.16
C PRO A 7 -5.17 -7.26 5.52
N THR A 8 -6.19 -7.67 6.28
CA THR A 8 -7.28 -8.49 5.74
C THR A 8 -8.18 -7.67 4.82
N LYS A 9 -8.96 -8.35 3.98
CA LYS A 9 -9.97 -7.72 3.12
C LYS A 9 -10.92 -6.83 3.93
N ASP A 10 -11.39 -7.29 5.09
CA ASP A 10 -12.29 -6.52 5.97
C ASP A 10 -11.64 -5.26 6.53
N GLN A 11 -10.36 -5.33 6.89
CA GLN A 11 -9.62 -4.16 7.37
C GLN A 11 -9.49 -3.10 6.26
N VAL A 12 -9.21 -3.52 5.03
CA VAL A 12 -9.13 -2.60 3.88
C VAL A 12 -10.51 -2.07 3.51
N LEU A 13 -11.54 -2.91 3.43
CA LEU A 13 -12.94 -2.50 3.20
C LEU A 13 -13.39 -1.45 4.23
N SER A 14 -13.08 -1.66 5.51
CA SER A 14 -13.39 -0.70 6.57
C SER A 14 -12.69 0.65 6.35
N ALA A 15 -11.42 0.63 5.95
CA ALA A 15 -10.65 1.84 5.69
C ALA A 15 -11.17 2.62 4.48
N ILE A 16 -11.41 1.95 3.34
CA ILE A 16 -11.89 2.61 2.12
C ILE A 16 -13.32 3.13 2.28
N LYS A 17 -14.17 2.43 3.06
CA LYS A 17 -15.53 2.91 3.38
C LYS A 17 -15.47 4.21 4.17
N LYS A 18 -14.58 4.32 5.15
CA LYS A 18 -14.39 5.58 5.91
C LYS A 18 -13.86 6.73 5.06
N LEU A 19 -13.09 6.44 4.03
CA LEU A 19 -12.48 7.43 3.13
C LEU A 19 -13.32 7.71 1.87
N GLY A 20 -14.44 7.01 1.69
CA GLY A 20 -15.28 7.16 0.49
C GLY A 20 -14.66 6.65 -0.81
N LEU A 21 -13.59 5.85 -0.75
CA LEU A 21 -12.82 5.45 -1.93
C LEU A 21 -13.49 4.31 -2.70
N ASN A 22 -13.54 4.44 -4.03
CA ASN A 22 -14.03 3.46 -4.98
C ASN A 22 -12.89 2.94 -5.86
N LEU A 23 -13.04 1.74 -6.43
CA LEU A 23 -12.02 1.11 -7.28
C LEU A 23 -11.67 1.91 -8.54
N THR A 24 -12.56 2.82 -8.96
CA THR A 24 -12.40 3.70 -10.12
C THR A 24 -11.79 5.06 -9.79
N ASP A 25 -11.57 5.35 -8.51
CA ASP A 25 -11.04 6.64 -8.09
C ASP A 25 -9.56 6.75 -8.45
N ARG A 26 -9.14 7.97 -8.81
CA ARG A 26 -7.73 8.32 -8.89
C ARG A 26 -7.21 8.64 -7.49
N ILE A 27 -6.26 7.85 -7.03
CA ILE A 27 -5.67 7.96 -5.69
C ILE A 27 -4.22 8.45 -5.82
N VAL A 28 -3.90 9.55 -5.14
CA VAL A 28 -2.53 10.06 -5.02
C VAL A 28 -2.11 9.95 -3.56
N LEU A 29 -1.16 9.05 -3.30
CA LEU A 29 -0.60 8.81 -1.98
C LEU A 29 0.57 9.75 -1.73
N TYR A 30 0.57 10.41 -0.58
CA TYR A 30 1.68 11.23 -0.13
C TYR A 30 1.75 11.22 1.40
N GLY A 31 2.94 11.41 1.93
CA GLY A 31 3.20 11.43 3.37
C GLY A 31 4.05 12.61 3.79
N GLN A 32 4.20 12.74 5.11
CA GLN A 32 5.20 13.60 5.72
C GLN A 32 6.62 13.11 5.38
N PRO A 33 7.67 13.93 5.56
CA PRO A 33 9.05 13.48 5.42
C PRO A 33 9.29 12.13 6.13
N HIS A 34 10.04 11.22 5.48
CA HIS A 34 10.38 9.89 5.99
C HIS A 34 9.22 8.87 6.06
N MET A 35 8.08 9.15 5.41
CA MET A 35 6.97 8.20 5.29
C MET A 35 6.99 7.38 3.98
N ASP A 36 8.09 7.40 3.22
CA ASP A 36 8.17 6.82 1.88
C ASP A 36 7.85 5.32 1.87
N MET A 37 8.34 4.59 2.89
CA MET A 37 8.04 3.16 3.08
C MET A 37 6.55 2.92 3.33
N SER A 38 5.90 3.78 4.10
CA SER A 38 4.46 3.68 4.38
C SER A 38 3.63 3.95 3.13
N MET A 39 4.04 4.93 2.30
CA MET A 39 3.34 5.25 1.04
C MET A 39 3.49 4.13 0.02
N THR A 40 4.69 3.57 -0.12
CA THR A 40 4.94 2.44 -1.01
C THR A 40 4.18 1.18 -0.55
N ARG A 41 4.11 0.94 0.76
CA ARG A 41 3.30 -0.15 1.32
C ARG A 41 1.81 0.05 1.07
N ALA A 42 1.28 1.25 1.24
CA ALA A 42 -0.11 1.57 0.94
C ALA A 42 -0.44 1.40 -0.56
N TYR A 43 0.46 1.85 -1.44
CA TYR A 43 0.37 1.65 -2.88
C TYR A 43 0.25 0.16 -3.22
N HIS A 44 1.16 -0.66 -2.70
CA HIS A 44 1.16 -2.10 -2.95
C HIS A 44 -0.12 -2.78 -2.43
N ILE A 45 -0.58 -2.42 -1.24
CA ILE A 45 -1.82 -2.95 -0.65
C ILE A 45 -3.02 -2.62 -1.54
N LEU A 46 -3.19 -1.37 -1.94
CA LEU A 46 -4.33 -0.95 -2.78
C LEU A 46 -4.29 -1.65 -4.14
N HIS A 47 -3.12 -1.74 -4.78
CA HIS A 47 -2.98 -2.46 -6.05
C HIS A 47 -3.35 -3.93 -5.93
N ALA A 48 -2.88 -4.62 -4.89
CA ALA A 48 -3.20 -6.03 -4.66
C ALA A 48 -4.70 -6.27 -4.45
N TYR A 49 -5.41 -5.28 -3.89
CA TYR A 49 -6.86 -5.33 -3.69
C TYR A 49 -7.68 -4.83 -4.89
N GLY A 50 -7.04 -4.49 -6.01
CA GLY A 50 -7.70 -4.23 -7.29
C GLY A 50 -7.87 -2.75 -7.65
N PHE A 51 -7.31 -1.82 -6.88
CA PHE A 51 -7.23 -0.43 -7.31
C PHE A 51 -6.22 -0.30 -8.46
N THR A 52 -6.60 0.40 -9.52
CA THR A 52 -5.78 0.46 -10.76
C THR A 52 -5.17 1.83 -11.02
N ASP A 53 -5.77 2.92 -10.52
CA ASP A 53 -5.26 4.30 -10.65
C ASP A 53 -4.76 4.81 -9.29
N VAL A 54 -3.68 4.21 -8.80
CA VAL A 54 -2.97 4.63 -7.57
C VAL A 54 -1.60 5.12 -7.96
N THR A 55 -1.20 6.27 -7.44
CA THR A 55 0.12 6.86 -7.67
C THR A 55 0.72 7.36 -6.37
N VAL A 56 2.04 7.43 -6.29
CA VAL A 56 2.77 8.05 -5.17
C VAL A 56 3.32 9.39 -5.64
N LEU A 57 3.13 10.45 -4.84
CA LEU A 57 3.69 11.76 -5.14
C LEU A 57 5.21 11.74 -4.96
N ASP A 58 5.94 11.90 -6.06
CA ASP A 58 7.41 11.92 -6.04
C ASP A 58 7.95 13.08 -5.17
N GLY A 59 8.83 12.73 -4.22
CA GLY A 59 9.35 13.64 -3.20
C GLY A 59 8.35 14.04 -2.07
N GLY A 60 7.12 13.52 -2.11
CA GLY A 60 6.11 13.69 -1.06
C GLY A 60 5.74 15.14 -0.76
N LEU A 61 5.16 15.38 0.44
CA LEU A 61 4.72 16.71 0.86
C LEU A 61 5.88 17.71 1.01
N LEU A 62 7.08 17.21 1.34
CA LEU A 62 8.27 18.05 1.49
C LEU A 62 8.62 18.73 0.16
N LYS A 63 8.78 17.94 -0.90
CA LYS A 63 9.09 18.50 -2.23
C LYS A 63 7.95 19.37 -2.72
N PHE A 64 6.69 18.94 -2.52
CA PHE A 64 5.52 19.71 -2.91
C PHE A 64 5.51 21.13 -2.33
N THR A 65 5.86 21.27 -1.04
CA THR A 65 5.94 22.59 -0.39
C THR A 65 7.18 23.37 -0.82
N GLN A 66 8.33 22.72 -1.01
CA GLN A 66 9.57 23.35 -1.51
C GLN A 66 9.42 23.91 -2.94
N ASP A 67 8.65 23.23 -3.79
CA ASP A 67 8.36 23.68 -5.15
C ASP A 67 7.34 24.85 -5.18
N GLY A 68 6.83 25.29 -4.02
CA GLY A 68 5.97 26.46 -3.89
C GLY A 68 4.48 26.20 -4.10
N TYR A 69 4.03 24.94 -4.09
CA TYR A 69 2.60 24.61 -4.22
C TYR A 69 1.82 24.87 -2.92
N PRO A 70 0.54 25.32 -3.00
CA PRO A 70 -0.25 25.68 -1.84
C PRO A 70 -0.72 24.45 -1.04
N THR A 71 -0.79 24.58 0.28
CA THR A 71 -1.35 23.57 1.19
C THR A 71 -2.50 24.13 2.01
N CYS A 72 -3.40 23.25 2.46
CA CYS A 72 -4.42 23.56 3.46
C CYS A 72 -4.19 22.74 4.74
N PRO A 73 -4.77 23.17 5.88
CA PRO A 73 -4.86 22.31 7.06
C PRO A 73 -5.55 20.99 6.72
N GLY A 74 -5.10 19.90 7.35
CA GLY A 74 -5.74 18.60 7.19
C GLY A 74 -7.20 18.65 7.61
N ILE A 75 -8.08 18.12 6.77
CA ILE A 75 -9.50 17.94 7.05
C ILE A 75 -9.84 16.46 6.99
N ASP A 76 -10.63 15.99 7.94
CA ASP A 76 -11.17 14.63 7.88
C ASP A 76 -12.22 14.54 6.78
N TYR A 77 -12.24 13.40 6.09
CA TYR A 77 -13.28 13.12 5.11
C TYR A 77 -14.63 12.94 5.82
N THR A 78 -15.62 13.74 5.44
CA THR A 78 -16.99 13.69 5.98
C THR A 78 -18.03 13.36 4.90
N GLY A 79 -17.57 12.97 3.71
CA GLY A 79 -18.44 12.60 2.60
C GLY A 79 -19.09 11.22 2.77
N PRO A 80 -19.86 10.77 1.77
CA PRO A 80 -20.49 9.46 1.81
C PRO A 80 -19.45 8.33 1.88
N ALA A 81 -19.82 7.24 2.55
CA ALA A 81 -18.99 6.04 2.56
C ALA A 81 -18.94 5.39 1.18
N SER A 82 -17.86 4.66 0.90
CA SER A 82 -17.73 3.82 -0.30
C SER A 82 -18.85 2.78 -0.36
N GLN A 83 -19.27 2.44 -1.58
CA GLN A 83 -20.22 1.35 -1.86
C GLN A 83 -19.52 0.06 -2.29
N VAL A 84 -18.19 0.01 -2.20
CA VAL A 84 -17.42 -1.21 -2.49
C VAL A 84 -17.73 -2.27 -1.43
N GLU A 85 -18.25 -3.42 -1.88
CA GLU A 85 -18.59 -4.56 -1.00
C GLU A 85 -17.57 -5.70 -1.06
N ASP A 86 -16.71 -5.71 -2.07
CA ASP A 86 -15.68 -6.73 -2.23
C ASP A 86 -14.41 -6.16 -2.86
N LEU A 87 -13.28 -6.83 -2.62
CA LEU A 87 -11.96 -6.49 -3.16
C LEU A 87 -11.34 -7.71 -3.84
N ALA A 88 -10.35 -7.49 -4.70
CA ALA A 88 -9.60 -8.57 -5.31
C ALA A 88 -8.89 -9.44 -4.25
N ASP A 89 -8.55 -10.67 -4.62
CA ASP A 89 -7.69 -11.52 -3.79
C ASP A 89 -6.24 -11.03 -3.88
N PRO A 90 -5.60 -10.64 -2.75
CA PRO A 90 -4.21 -10.17 -2.77
C PRO A 90 -3.20 -11.30 -2.91
N SER A 91 -3.60 -12.59 -2.86
CA SER A 91 -2.69 -13.73 -2.87
C SER A 91 -1.62 -13.73 -3.98
N PRO A 92 -1.88 -13.24 -5.23
CA PRO A 92 -0.83 -13.18 -6.26
C PRO A 92 0.31 -12.19 -5.95
N TYR A 93 0.13 -11.31 -4.96
CA TYR A 93 1.09 -10.30 -4.53
C TYR A 93 1.78 -10.67 -3.21
N LEU A 94 1.47 -11.84 -2.65
CA LEU A 94 1.99 -12.32 -1.37
C LEU A 94 2.80 -13.59 -1.59
N ILE A 95 3.84 -13.78 -0.76
CA ILE A 95 4.57 -15.04 -0.68
C ILE A 95 4.38 -15.62 0.72
N GLN A 96 4.01 -16.90 0.79
CA GLN A 96 3.80 -17.60 2.04
C GLN A 96 5.10 -18.26 2.54
N MET A 97 5.16 -18.58 3.83
CA MET A 97 6.39 -19.12 4.45
C MET A 97 6.78 -20.49 3.88
N ASP A 98 5.81 -21.33 3.52
CA ASP A 98 6.02 -22.60 2.84
C ASP A 98 6.68 -22.41 1.47
N GLU A 99 6.27 -21.40 0.69
CA GLU A 99 6.91 -21.06 -0.58
C GLU A 99 8.37 -20.61 -0.41
N ILE A 100 8.67 -19.89 0.68
CA ILE A 100 10.05 -19.52 1.04
C ILE A 100 10.88 -20.76 1.42
N ILE A 101 10.29 -21.72 2.14
CA ILE A 101 10.95 -23.00 2.47
C ILE A 101 11.24 -23.78 1.19
N GLU A 102 10.27 -23.92 0.28
CA GLU A 102 10.46 -24.60 -1.01
C GLU A 102 11.59 -23.96 -1.83
N PHE A 103 11.67 -22.63 -1.82
CA PHE A 103 12.78 -21.92 -2.47
C PHE A 103 14.13 -22.23 -1.82
N ALA A 104 14.22 -22.21 -0.48
CA ALA A 104 15.44 -22.52 0.25
C ALA A 104 15.93 -23.96 -0.01
N GLU A 105 15.01 -24.88 -0.29
CA GLU A 105 15.30 -26.26 -0.68
C GLU A 105 15.67 -26.42 -2.17
N GLY A 106 15.76 -25.31 -2.93
CA GLY A 106 16.12 -25.32 -4.34
C GLY A 106 14.98 -25.73 -5.29
N LYS A 107 13.74 -25.79 -4.81
CA LYS A 107 12.57 -26.22 -5.61
C LYS A 107 11.97 -25.11 -6.48
N LYS A 108 12.43 -23.86 -6.31
CA LYS A 108 11.96 -22.67 -7.05
C LYS A 108 13.14 -21.97 -7.78
N PRO A 109 13.80 -22.62 -8.76
CA PRO A 109 15.07 -22.14 -9.33
C PRO A 109 14.96 -20.80 -10.10
N ASN A 110 13.75 -20.36 -10.46
CA ASN A 110 13.50 -19.10 -11.16
C ASN A 110 13.08 -17.96 -10.22
N MET A 111 13.01 -18.20 -8.91
CA MET A 111 12.64 -17.18 -7.94
C MET A 111 13.89 -16.45 -7.44
N GLN A 112 13.79 -15.14 -7.26
CA GLN A 112 14.81 -14.33 -6.58
C GLN A 112 14.19 -13.73 -5.33
N LEU A 113 14.84 -13.93 -4.18
CA LEU A 113 14.44 -13.31 -2.93
C LEU A 113 15.35 -12.10 -2.67
N ILE A 114 14.76 -10.91 -2.58
CA ILE A 114 15.46 -9.65 -2.34
C ILE A 114 15.06 -9.14 -0.96
N ASP A 115 16.06 -8.87 -0.12
CA ASP A 115 15.85 -8.30 1.22
C ASP A 115 16.05 -6.78 1.18
N ALA A 116 15.04 -6.02 1.57
CA ALA A 116 15.06 -4.56 1.59
C ALA A 116 15.64 -3.97 2.89
N ARG A 117 16.13 -4.80 3.81
CA ARG A 117 16.81 -4.35 5.03
C ARG A 117 18.19 -3.76 4.71
N GLY A 118 18.64 -2.81 5.52
CA GLY A 118 19.98 -2.24 5.40
C GLY A 118 21.07 -3.26 5.75
N GLU A 119 22.32 -3.00 5.34
CA GLU A 119 23.48 -3.92 5.45
C GLU A 119 23.78 -4.44 6.87
N GLN A 120 23.15 -3.92 7.93
CA GLN A 120 23.38 -4.32 9.33
C GLN A 120 22.15 -4.93 10.04
N SER A 121 21.29 -5.65 9.31
CA SER A 121 20.02 -6.16 9.84
C SER A 121 19.88 -7.67 9.88
#